data_AF-A0A0A6UNN3-F1
#
_entry.id   AF-A0A0A6UNN3-F1
#
_cell.length_a   1.000
_cell.length_b   1.000
_cell.length_c   1.000
_cell.angle_alpha   90.00
_cell.angle_beta   90.00
_cell.angle_gamma   90.00
#
_symmetry.space_group_name_H-M   'P 1'
#
loop_
_entity.id
_entity.type
_entity.pdbx_description
1 polymer ?
#
loop_
_entity_poly.entity_id
_entity_poly.type
_entity_poly.pdbx_seq_one_letter_code
_entity_poly.pdbx_strand_id
1 'polypeptide(L)'
;MRLLRGDAFDGLFRSFERTAFHLEIRDVHHSPEEAAPFQRPWLELVRDLTDSGRSVRRLRVIPVPHPDHTRWLLSTAGANVEAGEEIRWLPRPAAEPGGAADDFRRDDFWLFDDRRVVFVLFTPAGVFAGGAVTEDPGIVRHCVRARTTLWAAGVPHDDYVKA
;
A
#
# COMPACT_ATOMS: atom_id res chain seq x y z
N MET A 1 -1.76 15.62 13.72
CA MET A 1 -2.08 15.02 12.41
C MET A 1 -3.28 15.75 11.83
N ARG A 2 -3.39 15.86 10.51
CA ARG A 2 -4.53 16.49 9.82
C ARG A 2 -5.29 15.44 9.02
N LEU A 3 -6.63 15.50 9.00
CA LEU A 3 -7.45 14.60 8.19
C LEU A 3 -7.54 15.10 6.74
N LEU A 4 -7.31 14.21 5.77
CA LEU A 4 -7.47 14.43 4.34
C LEU A 4 -8.59 13.54 3.79
N ARG A 5 -9.38 14.07 2.86
CA ARG A 5 -10.48 13.37 2.17
C ARG A 5 -10.59 13.85 0.73
N GLY A 6 -11.13 13.01 -0.16
CA GLY A 6 -11.37 13.32 -1.57
C GLY A 6 -10.14 13.89 -2.26
N ASP A 7 -10.32 14.97 -3.03
CA ASP A 7 -9.25 15.65 -3.79
C ASP A 7 -8.01 16.00 -2.97
N ALA A 8 -8.14 16.28 -1.67
CA ALA A 8 -7.01 16.59 -0.81
C ALA A 8 -6.14 15.35 -0.52
N PHE A 9 -6.73 14.16 -0.51
CA PHE A 9 -6.01 12.89 -0.45
C PHE A 9 -5.41 12.56 -1.82
N ASP A 10 -6.19 12.70 -2.90
CA ASP A 10 -5.73 12.38 -4.25
C ASP A 10 -4.58 13.29 -4.72
N GLY A 11 -4.58 14.55 -4.28
CA GLY A 11 -3.52 15.52 -4.55
C GLY A 11 -2.14 15.09 -4.02
N LEU A 12 -2.07 14.15 -3.06
CA LEU A 12 -0.80 13.61 -2.57
C LEU A 12 0.02 12.96 -3.68
N PHE A 13 -0.64 12.17 -4.53
CA PHE A 13 -0.01 11.45 -5.65
C PHE A 13 0.50 12.38 -6.74
N ARG A 14 0.04 13.64 -6.79
CA ARG A 14 0.54 14.65 -7.72
C ARG A 14 1.71 15.46 -7.14
N SER A 15 1.87 15.46 -5.82
CA SER A 15 2.77 16.36 -5.10
C SER A 15 4.11 15.76 -4.67
N PHE A 16 4.25 14.43 -4.70
CA PHE A 16 5.51 13.79 -4.32
C PHE A 16 6.54 13.86 -5.47
N GLU A 17 7.82 13.86 -5.11
CA GLU A 17 8.91 14.14 -6.03
C GLU A 17 9.65 12.88 -6.49
N ARG A 18 9.76 11.86 -5.63
CA ARG A 18 10.64 10.71 -5.84
C ARG A 18 9.96 9.38 -5.57
N THR A 19 9.36 9.20 -4.39
CA THR A 19 8.88 7.89 -3.95
C THR A 19 7.51 7.97 -3.28
N ALA A 20 6.63 7.05 -3.65
CA ALA A 20 5.41 6.74 -2.94
C ALA A 20 5.43 5.26 -2.56
N PHE A 21 5.31 4.96 -1.27
CA PHE A 21 5.24 3.59 -0.75
C PHE A 21 3.94 3.37 -0.01
N HIS A 22 3.20 2.32 -0.34
CA HIS A 22 1.97 1.91 0.35
C HIS A 22 2.18 0.60 1.10
N LEU A 23 1.84 0.60 2.38
CA LEU A 23 1.75 -0.59 3.19
C LEU A 23 0.28 -0.92 3.46
N GLU A 24 -0.15 -2.11 3.07
CA GLU A 24 -1.48 -2.65 3.36
C GLU A 24 -1.33 -3.87 4.27
N ILE A 25 -1.76 -3.76 5.52
CA ILE A 25 -1.72 -4.84 6.51
C ILE A 25 -3.11 -5.34 6.85
N ARG A 26 -4.13 -4.49 6.76
CA ARG A 26 -5.50 -4.88 7.12
C ARG A 26 -6.12 -5.74 6.03
N ASP A 27 -6.88 -6.74 6.49
CA ASP A 27 -7.76 -7.54 5.65
C ASP A 27 -9.04 -6.73 5.38
N VAL A 28 -8.91 -5.58 4.69
CA VAL A 28 -10.08 -4.80 4.25
C VAL A 28 -10.64 -5.48 3.00
N HIS A 29 -11.94 -5.75 3.01
CA HIS A 29 -12.62 -6.43 1.92
C HIS A 29 -13.37 -5.37 1.10
N HIS A 30 -12.83 -5.01 -0.06
CA HIS A 30 -13.63 -4.35 -1.09
C HIS A 30 -14.02 -5.39 -2.12
N SER A 31 -15.29 -5.40 -2.51
CA SER A 31 -15.72 -6.24 -3.62
C SER A 31 -15.05 -5.76 -4.93
N PRO A 32 -14.80 -6.66 -5.89
CA PRO A 32 -14.29 -6.30 -7.20
C PRO A 32 -15.11 -5.20 -7.91
N GLU A 33 -16.43 -5.22 -7.71
CA GLU A 33 -17.37 -4.25 -8.28
C GLU A 33 -17.18 -2.85 -7.69
N GLU A 34 -16.88 -2.75 -6.39
CA GLU A 34 -16.55 -1.48 -5.73
C GLU A 34 -15.20 -0.91 -6.18
N ALA A 35 -14.25 -1.78 -6.55
CA ALA A 35 -12.91 -1.36 -6.97
C ALA A 35 -12.83 -0.95 -8.45
N ALA A 36 -13.62 -1.59 -9.32
CA ALA A 36 -13.53 -1.43 -10.78
C ALA A 36 -13.55 0.03 -11.29
N PRO A 37 -14.41 0.94 -10.77
CA PRO A 37 -14.43 2.34 -11.22
C PRO A 37 -13.11 3.09 -10.98
N PHE A 38 -12.35 2.70 -9.96
CA PHE A 38 -11.12 3.37 -9.55
C PHE A 38 -9.87 2.74 -10.19
N GLN A 39 -9.98 1.53 -10.73
CA GLN A 39 -8.83 0.80 -11.29
C GLN A 39 -8.20 1.53 -12.48
N ARG A 40 -8.98 1.91 -13.50
CA ARG A 40 -8.40 2.53 -14.71
C ARG A 40 -7.74 3.89 -14.41
N PRO A 41 -8.38 4.85 -13.73
CA PRO A 41 -7.73 6.12 -13.39
C PRO A 41 -6.47 5.93 -12.55
N TRP A 42 -6.47 4.94 -11.64
CA TRP A 42 -5.28 4.60 -10.85
C TRP A 42 -4.14 4.09 -11.73
N LEU A 43 -4.41 3.15 -12.65
CA LEU A 43 -3.39 2.60 -13.54
C LEU A 43 -2.77 3.65 -14.47
N GLU A 44 -3.59 4.58 -14.99
CA GLU A 44 -3.11 5.71 -15.80
C GLU A 44 -2.20 6.63 -14.97
N LEU A 45 -2.63 6.98 -13.74
CA LEU A 45 -1.82 7.78 -12.82
C LEU A 45 -0.48 7.11 -12.47
N VAL A 46 -0.50 5.82 -12.16
CA VAL A 46 0.73 5.07 -11.85
C VAL A 46 1.70 5.14 -13.03
N ARG A 47 1.20 4.89 -14.25
CA ARG A 47 2.02 4.93 -15.47
C ARG A 47 2.64 6.31 -15.68
N ASP A 48 1.85 7.37 -15.61
CA ASP A 48 2.36 8.74 -15.76
C ASP A 48 3.44 9.07 -14.72
N LEU A 49 3.25 8.63 -13.47
CA LEU A 49 4.21 8.85 -12.40
C LEU A 49 5.51 8.08 -12.66
N THR A 50 5.43 6.80 -13.03
CA THR A 50 6.62 5.98 -13.25
C THR A 50 7.38 6.37 -14.51
N ASP A 51 6.69 6.77 -15.58
CA ASP A 51 7.29 7.29 -16.81
C ASP A 51 8.03 8.62 -16.57
N SER A 52 7.62 9.38 -15.54
CA SER A 52 8.33 10.59 -15.10
C SER A 52 9.58 10.31 -14.23
N GLY A 53 9.92 9.03 -14.00
CA GLY A 53 11.06 8.60 -13.20
C GLY A 53 10.79 8.51 -11.69
N ARG A 54 9.53 8.64 -11.26
CA ARG A 54 9.13 8.44 -9.87
C ARG A 54 8.91 6.95 -9.58
N SER A 55 9.04 6.55 -8.32
CA SER A 55 8.79 5.16 -7.91
C SER A 55 7.49 5.07 -7.10
N VAL A 56 6.61 4.16 -7.52
CA VAL A 56 5.40 3.77 -6.78
C VAL A 56 5.57 2.31 -6.36
N ARG A 57 5.49 2.05 -5.05
CA ARG A 57 5.71 0.73 -4.47
C ARG A 57 4.59 0.36 -3.52
N ARG A 58 4.23 -0.92 -3.50
CA ARG A 58 3.19 -1.43 -2.61
C ARG A 58 3.55 -2.77 -2.01
N LEU A 59 3.47 -2.85 -0.69
CA LEU A 59 3.59 -4.09 0.05
C LEU A 59 2.24 -4.46 0.67
N ARG A 60 1.78 -5.68 0.38
CA ARG A 60 0.58 -6.23 0.99
C ARG A 60 0.93 -7.38 1.93
N VAL A 61 0.51 -7.28 3.18
CA VAL A 61 0.58 -8.38 4.15
C VAL A 61 -0.73 -9.16 4.07
N ILE A 62 -0.67 -10.42 3.66
CA ILE A 62 -1.85 -11.20 3.27
C ILE A 62 -2.01 -12.50 4.07
N PRO A 63 -3.22 -12.90 4.44
CA PRO A 63 -3.45 -14.15 5.16
C PRO A 63 -3.21 -15.38 4.28
N VAL A 64 -2.81 -16.49 4.92
CA VAL A 64 -2.69 -17.82 4.30
C VAL A 64 -3.44 -18.82 5.18
N PRO A 65 -4.35 -19.65 4.62
CA PRO A 65 -4.75 -19.71 3.21
C PRO A 65 -5.43 -18.44 2.71
N HIS A 66 -5.31 -18.15 1.41
CA HIS A 66 -5.86 -16.92 0.82
C HIS A 66 -7.39 -16.94 0.77
N PRO A 67 -8.08 -15.95 1.35
CA PRO A 67 -9.50 -15.73 1.12
C PRO A 67 -9.74 -15.19 -0.30
N ASP A 68 -10.99 -15.18 -0.73
CA ASP A 68 -11.37 -14.79 -2.10
C ASP A 68 -10.93 -13.38 -2.46
N HIS A 69 -11.01 -12.44 -1.51
CA HIS A 69 -10.52 -11.08 -1.72
C HIS A 69 -9.01 -11.05 -2.02
N THR A 70 -8.19 -11.81 -1.28
CA THR A 70 -6.75 -11.91 -1.54
C THR A 70 -6.46 -12.54 -2.90
N ARG A 71 -7.21 -13.59 -3.30
CA ARG A 71 -7.07 -14.19 -4.63
C ARG A 71 -7.42 -13.19 -5.74
N TRP A 72 -8.46 -12.40 -5.55
CA TRP A 72 -8.82 -11.34 -6.48
C TRP A 72 -7.74 -10.26 -6.57
N LEU A 73 -7.19 -9.79 -5.44
CA LEU A 73 -6.06 -8.85 -5.43
C LEU A 73 -4.85 -9.40 -6.19
N LEU A 74 -4.52 -10.68 -5.98
CA LEU A 74 -3.45 -11.35 -6.73
C LEU A 74 -3.75 -11.36 -8.24
N SER A 75 -4.97 -11.67 -8.65
CA SER A 75 -5.36 -11.74 -10.06
C SER A 75 -5.35 -10.39 -10.79
N THR A 76 -5.52 -9.28 -10.06
CA THR A 76 -5.61 -7.93 -10.64
C THR A 76 -4.32 -7.12 -10.51
N ALA A 77 -3.40 -7.53 -9.65
CA ALA A 77 -2.15 -6.82 -9.43
C ALA A 77 -1.23 -6.78 -10.65
N GLY A 78 -1.34 -7.75 -11.57
CA GLY A 78 -0.56 -7.76 -12.82
C GLY A 78 -0.71 -6.46 -13.62
N ALA A 79 -1.92 -5.93 -13.73
CA ALA A 79 -2.17 -4.67 -14.44
C ALA A 79 -1.47 -3.46 -13.78
N ASN A 80 -1.28 -3.48 -12.46
CA ASN A 80 -0.54 -2.43 -11.74
C ASN A 80 0.96 -2.56 -11.99
N VAL A 81 1.49 -3.78 -12.01
CA VAL A 81 2.88 -4.07 -12.37
C VAL A 81 3.17 -3.64 -13.81
N GLU A 82 2.27 -3.94 -14.76
CA GLU A 82 2.35 -3.47 -16.14
C GLU A 82 2.28 -1.94 -16.27
N ALA A 83 1.59 -1.26 -15.35
CA ALA A 83 1.59 0.19 -15.27
C ALA A 83 2.86 0.78 -14.63
N GLY A 84 3.73 -0.04 -14.04
CA GLY A 84 5.00 0.37 -13.44
C GLY A 84 5.06 0.33 -11.91
N GLU A 85 3.98 -0.04 -11.22
CA GLU A 85 3.98 -0.18 -9.75
C GLU A 85 4.78 -1.42 -9.32
N GLU A 86 5.75 -1.25 -8.42
CA GLU A 86 6.44 -2.41 -7.83
C GLU A 86 5.57 -2.99 -6.70
N ILE A 87 5.11 -4.23 -6.86
CA ILE A 87 4.25 -4.90 -5.87
C ILE A 87 4.97 -6.08 -5.24
N ARG A 88 4.90 -6.17 -3.91
CA ARG A 88 5.35 -7.33 -3.12
C ARG A 88 4.26 -7.85 -2.19
N TRP A 89 4.34 -9.15 -1.89
CA TRP A 89 3.41 -9.88 -1.03
C TRP A 89 4.15 -10.47 0.16
N LEU A 90 3.60 -10.27 1.36
CA LEU A 90 4.14 -10.84 2.60
C LEU A 90 3.07 -11.73 3.25
N PRO A 91 3.20 -13.07 3.17
CA PRO A 91 2.31 -13.99 3.89
C PRO A 91 2.31 -13.75 5.40
N ARG A 92 1.12 -13.65 6.00
CA ARG A 92 0.93 -13.38 7.44
C ARG A 92 1.53 -14.46 8.37
N PRO A 93 1.63 -15.75 8.02
CA PRO A 93 2.37 -16.72 8.84
C PRO A 93 3.89 -16.45 8.92
N ALA A 94 4.44 -15.59 8.07
CA ALA A 94 5.81 -15.04 8.22
C ALA A 94 5.84 -13.75 9.08
N ALA A 95 4.67 -13.33 9.57
CA ALA A 95 4.39 -12.18 10.43
C ALA A 95 3.76 -12.61 11.78
N GLU A 96 4.05 -13.83 12.23
CA GLU A 96 3.74 -14.36 13.57
C GLU A 96 4.43 -13.55 14.69
N PRO A 97 4.03 -13.71 15.97
CA PRO A 97 4.67 -13.05 17.11
C PRO A 97 6.20 -13.24 17.09
N GLY A 98 6.95 -12.14 17.19
CA GLY A 98 8.42 -12.10 17.03
C GLY A 98 8.93 -12.06 15.58
N GLY A 99 8.03 -12.05 14.58
CA GLY A 99 8.36 -11.86 13.17
C GLY A 99 8.56 -10.38 12.79
N ALA A 100 9.05 -10.14 11.57
CA ALA A 100 9.42 -8.80 11.09
C ALA A 100 8.27 -7.77 11.14
N ALA A 101 7.01 -8.20 11.15
CA ALA A 101 5.84 -7.33 11.22
C ALA A 101 5.29 -7.11 12.64
N ASP A 102 5.74 -7.89 13.63
CA ASP A 102 5.24 -7.78 15.01
C ASP A 102 5.69 -6.47 15.68
N ASP A 103 6.87 -5.98 15.30
CA ASP A 103 7.42 -4.69 15.73
C ASP A 103 6.71 -3.46 15.13
N PHE A 104 5.86 -3.64 14.11
CA PHE A 104 5.23 -2.53 13.40
C PHE A 104 3.73 -2.47 13.68
N ARG A 105 3.24 -1.25 13.92
CA ARG A 105 1.80 -1.01 14.08
C ARG A 105 1.05 -1.51 12.84
N ARG A 106 -0.08 -2.20 13.06
CA ARG A 106 -0.96 -2.79 12.03
C ARG A 106 -1.79 -1.75 11.27
N ASP A 107 -1.22 -0.57 11.05
CA ASP A 107 -1.88 0.53 10.37
C ASP A 107 -1.42 0.60 8.92
N ASP A 108 -2.37 0.67 7.99
CA ASP A 108 -2.03 0.90 6.59
C ASP A 108 -1.59 2.35 6.43
N PHE A 109 -0.54 2.58 5.66
CA PHE A 109 -0.07 3.92 5.41
C PHE A 109 0.57 4.09 4.04
N TRP A 110 0.45 5.31 3.52
CA TRP A 110 1.33 5.82 2.48
C TRP A 110 2.52 6.56 3.10
N LEU A 111 3.70 6.39 2.51
CA LEU A 111 4.91 7.13 2.81
C LEU A 111 5.39 7.79 1.52
N PHE A 112 5.46 9.12 1.53
CA PHE A 112 5.90 9.94 0.41
C PHE A 112 7.26 10.58 0.72
N ASP A 113 8.21 10.42 -0.19
CA ASP A 113 9.55 11.03 -0.20
C ASP A 113 10.34 10.94 1.11
N ASP A 114 10.09 9.88 1.90
CA ASP A 114 10.67 9.67 3.23
C ASP A 114 10.48 10.87 4.18
N ARG A 115 9.39 11.64 3.99
CA ARG A 115 9.11 12.89 4.71
C ARG A 115 7.67 13.02 5.18
N ARG A 116 6.72 12.39 4.50
CA ARG A 116 5.29 12.53 4.82
C ARG A 116 4.65 11.15 4.91
N VAL A 117 3.93 10.92 6.01
CA VAL A 117 3.15 9.70 6.23
C VAL A 117 1.67 10.05 6.19
N VAL A 118 0.88 9.19 5.56
CA VAL A 118 -0.57 9.27 5.55
C VAL A 118 -1.12 7.92 5.99
N PHE A 119 -1.61 7.85 7.23
CA PHE A 119 -2.29 6.66 7.72
C PHE A 119 -3.66 6.58 7.09
N VAL A 120 -3.95 5.47 6.41
CA VAL A 120 -5.24 5.24 5.76
C VAL A 120 -6.27 4.94 6.85
N LEU A 121 -7.37 5.66 6.83
CA LEU A 121 -8.44 5.51 7.81
C LEU A 121 -9.62 4.78 7.18
N PHE A 122 -10.22 3.89 7.95
CA PHE A 122 -11.43 3.19 7.56
C PHE A 122 -12.48 3.34 8.67
N THR A 123 -13.74 3.33 8.29
CA THR A 123 -14.85 3.23 9.25
C THR A 123 -14.86 1.84 9.91
N PRO A 124 -15.59 1.64 11.01
CA PRO A 124 -15.77 0.31 11.60
C PRO A 124 -16.36 -0.73 10.63
N ALA A 125 -17.08 -0.28 9.60
CA ALA A 125 -17.63 -1.12 8.54
C ALA A 125 -16.62 -1.44 7.42
N GLY A 126 -15.36 -1.00 7.53
CA GLY A 126 -14.31 -1.26 6.52
C GLY A 126 -14.34 -0.31 5.31
N VAL A 127 -15.12 0.78 5.36
CA VAL A 127 -15.19 1.76 4.27
C VAL A 127 -14.07 2.78 4.40
N PHE A 128 -13.38 3.11 3.31
CA PHE A 128 -12.36 4.16 3.29
C PHE A 128 -12.92 5.50 3.81
N ALA A 129 -12.24 6.10 4.78
CA ALA A 129 -12.68 7.31 5.50
C ALA A 129 -11.73 8.51 5.31
N GLY A 130 -10.69 8.35 4.48
CA GLY A 130 -9.65 9.34 4.23
C GLY A 130 -8.29 8.95 4.81
N GLY A 131 -7.43 9.93 5.02
CA GLY A 131 -6.08 9.71 5.54
C GLY A 131 -5.67 10.73 6.61
N ALA A 132 -5.02 10.27 7.68
CA ALA A 132 -4.39 11.15 8.66
C ALA A 132 -2.94 11.44 8.25
N VAL A 133 -2.69 12.67 7.79
CA VAL A 133 -1.35 13.12 7.36
C VAL A 133 -0.51 13.63 8.54
N THR A 134 0.77 13.29 8.51
CA THR A 134 1.80 13.78 9.42
C THR A 134 3.16 13.89 8.74
N GLU A 135 3.96 14.84 9.19
CA GLU A 135 5.38 15.02 8.85
C GLU A 135 6.26 14.99 10.10
N ASP A 136 5.72 14.48 11.22
CA ASP A 136 6.47 14.30 12.46
C ASP A 136 7.73 13.43 12.21
N PRO A 137 8.95 13.92 12.48
CA PRO A 137 10.17 13.20 12.15
C PRO A 137 10.32 11.85 12.87
N GLY A 138 9.75 11.71 14.07
CA GLY A 138 9.75 10.45 14.82
C GLY A 138 8.89 9.40 14.15
N ILE A 139 7.67 9.77 13.76
CA ILE A 139 6.73 8.91 13.05
C ILE A 139 7.25 8.54 11.66
N VAL A 140 7.77 9.51 10.90
CA VAL A 140 8.34 9.27 9.57
C VAL A 140 9.50 8.28 9.65
N ARG A 141 10.44 8.44 10.59
CA ARG A 141 11.54 7.47 10.78
C ARG A 141 11.03 6.08 11.13
N HIS A 142 9.98 5.98 11.94
CA HIS A 142 9.37 4.69 12.27
C HIS A 142 8.79 4.01 11.02
N CYS A 143 8.02 4.73 10.20
CA CYS A 143 7.42 4.21 8.97
C CYS A 143 8.47 3.90 7.88
N VAL A 144 9.55 4.68 7.78
CA VAL A 144 10.71 4.38 6.91
C VAL A 144 11.36 3.06 7.32
N ARG A 145 11.56 2.83 8.63
CA ARG A 145 12.09 1.56 9.13
C ARG A 145 11.13 0.40 8.83
N ALA A 146 9.83 0.60 9.05
CA ALA A 146 8.80 -0.38 8.72
C ALA A 146 8.85 -0.79 7.25
N ARG A 147 8.84 0.19 6.33
CA ARG A 147 9.02 -0.06 4.91
C ARG A 147 10.28 -0.88 4.65
N THR A 148 11.44 -0.43 5.12
CA THR A 148 12.72 -1.10 4.82
C THR A 148 12.72 -2.56 5.25
N THR A 149 12.31 -2.84 6.49
CA THR A 149 12.27 -4.19 7.03
C THR A 149 11.26 -5.07 6.30
N LEU A 150 10.02 -4.60 6.13
CA LEU A 150 8.94 -5.40 5.57
C LEU A 150 9.09 -5.60 4.05
N TRP A 151 9.56 -4.59 3.33
CA TRP A 151 9.80 -4.67 1.88
C TRP A 151 10.84 -5.74 1.54
N ALA A 152 11.89 -5.83 2.34
CA ALA A 152 12.94 -6.85 2.17
C ALA A 152 12.40 -8.28 2.36
N ALA A 153 11.40 -8.46 3.22
CA ALA A 153 10.76 -9.76 3.46
C ALA A 153 9.66 -10.11 2.42
N GLY A 154 9.17 -9.14 1.67
CA GLY A 154 8.11 -9.35 0.68
C GLY A 154 8.61 -10.05 -0.59
N VAL A 155 7.78 -10.92 -1.15
CA VAL A 155 8.02 -11.63 -2.42
C VAL A 155 7.49 -10.79 -3.58
N PRO A 156 8.29 -10.53 -4.64
CA PRO A 156 7.81 -9.85 -5.85
C PRO A 156 6.57 -10.51 -6.44
N HIS A 157 5.65 -9.72 -7.00
CA HIS A 157 4.39 -10.23 -7.55
C HIS A 157 4.58 -11.39 -8.53
N ASP A 158 5.44 -11.21 -9.53
CA ASP A 158 5.69 -12.21 -10.57
C ASP A 158 6.26 -13.52 -10.02
N ASP A 159 7.00 -13.46 -8.92
CA ASP A 159 7.54 -14.66 -8.27
C ASP A 159 6.47 -15.32 -7.38
N TYR A 160 5.65 -14.50 -6.70
CA TYR A 160 4.62 -14.97 -5.80
C TYR A 160 3.49 -15.71 -6.52
N VAL A 161 3.06 -15.25 -7.70
CA VAL A 161 1.97 -15.89 -8.46
C VAL A 161 2.40 -17.12 -9.27
N LYS A 162 3.72 -17.37 -9.37
CA LYS A 162 4.27 -18.58 -10.02
C LYS A 162 4.45 -19.74 -9.05
N ALA A 163 4.53 -19.47 -7.75
CA ALA A 163 4.75 -20.44 -6.68
C ALA A 163 3.47 -21.22 -6.33
#